data_AF-A0A7S1VZP8-F1
#
_entry.id   AF-A0A7S1VZP8-F1
#
_cell.length_a   1.000
_cell.length_b   1.000
_cell.length_c   1.000
_cell.angle_alpha   90.00
_cell.angle_beta   90.00
_cell.angle_gamma   90.00
#
_symmetry.space_group_name_H-M   'P 1'
#
loop_
_entity.id
_entity.type
_entity.pdbx_description
1 polymer ?
#
loop_
_entity_poly.entity_id
_entity_poly.type
_entity_poly.pdbx_seq_one_letter_code
_entity_poly.pdbx_strand_id
1 'polypeptide(L)'
;EAVAPVPWVQAAFLVASHTASFLFAHWFFDRLLYRDYEVKQRHIQLLFSLTFTASSSLFELLIATLAGALEPRLCAIAWSVDHWTLIALAYVLLPFCFVWTSVRMMWFGSRRFSALCATTAVPAFWYVVFLSGALLQLDSLEISADLLVARIGV
;
A
#
# COMPACT_ATOMS: atom_id res chain seq x y z
N GLU A 1 -8.35 31.44 -8.57
CA GLU A 1 -8.93 30.94 -7.30
C GLU A 1 -7.88 31.11 -6.21
N ALA A 2 -8.15 31.94 -5.21
CA ALA A 2 -7.19 32.23 -4.16
C ALA A 2 -7.00 30.98 -3.28
N VAL A 3 -5.76 30.48 -3.21
CA VAL A 3 -5.40 29.34 -2.38
C VAL A 3 -5.54 29.76 -0.92
N ALA A 4 -6.63 29.32 -0.26
CA ALA A 4 -6.78 29.50 1.18
C ALA A 4 -5.57 28.85 1.90
N PRO A 5 -4.98 29.54 2.89
CA PRO A 5 -3.84 29.01 3.62
C PRO A 5 -4.27 27.73 4.33
N VAL A 6 -3.49 26.66 4.14
CA VAL A 6 -3.70 25.39 4.81
C VAL A 6 -3.66 25.62 6.33
N PRO A 7 -4.66 25.16 7.10
CA PRO A 7 -4.63 25.28 8.56
C PRO A 7 -3.48 24.42 9.11
N TRP A 8 -2.33 25.06 9.32
CA TRP A 8 -1.08 24.43 9.73
C TRP A 8 -1.21 23.63 11.04
N VAL A 9 -2.16 23.98 11.92
CA VAL A 9 -2.47 23.23 13.14
C VAL A 9 -3.02 21.84 12.82
N GLN A 10 -3.93 21.73 11.86
CA GLN A 10 -4.52 20.45 11.45
C GLN A 10 -3.47 19.57 10.75
N ALA A 11 -2.64 20.18 9.92
CA ALA A 11 -1.50 19.49 9.29
C ALA A 11 -0.50 18.99 10.34
N ALA A 12 -0.16 19.82 11.33
CA ALA A 12 0.73 19.42 12.42
C ALA A 12 0.12 18.29 13.27
N PHE A 13 -1.18 18.34 13.55
CA PHE A 13 -1.90 17.27 14.24
C PHE A 13 -1.82 15.95 13.48
N LEU A 14 -2.10 15.96 12.17
CA LEU A 14 -2.00 14.76 11.31
C LEU A 14 -0.58 14.18 11.29
N VAL A 15 0.44 15.03 11.16
CA VAL A 15 1.84 14.56 11.16
C VAL A 15 2.22 14.00 12.54
N ALA A 16 1.76 14.64 13.62
CA ALA A 16 1.99 14.18 14.98
C ALA A 16 1.30 12.83 15.26
N SER A 17 0.04 12.66 14.84
CA SER A 17 -0.68 11.39 15.02
C SER A 17 -0.10 10.27 14.16
N HIS A 18 0.30 10.57 12.92
CA HIS A 18 0.98 9.62 12.04
C HIS A 18 2.34 9.17 12.63
N THR A 19 3.17 10.12 13.08
CA THR A 19 4.47 9.80 13.69
C THR A 19 4.32 9.05 15.01
N ALA A 20 3.35 9.41 15.86
CA ALA A 20 3.04 8.67 17.08
C ALA A 20 2.61 7.23 16.77
N SER A 21 1.74 7.04 15.77
CA SER A 21 1.30 5.72 15.32
C SER A 21 2.46 4.89 14.77
N PHE A 22 3.41 5.51 14.05
CA PHE A 22 4.62 4.85 13.58
C PHE A 22 5.54 4.40 14.71
N LEU A 23 5.80 5.28 15.68
CA LEU A 23 6.64 4.96 16.83
C LEU A 23 6.01 3.85 17.67
N PHE A 24 4.69 3.92 17.91
CA PHE A 24 3.96 2.89 18.62
C PHE A 24 4.01 1.55 17.88
N ALA A 25 3.76 1.54 16.57
CA ALA A 25 3.83 0.34 15.75
C ALA A 25 5.23 -0.27 15.77
N HIS A 26 6.25 0.55 15.53
CA HIS A 26 7.64 0.12 15.54
C HIS A 26 8.03 -0.50 16.88
N TRP A 27 7.67 0.17 17.98
CA TRP A 27 7.90 -0.32 19.33
C TRP A 27 7.13 -1.62 19.62
N PHE A 28 5.85 -1.70 19.23
CA PHE A 28 5.01 -2.89 19.41
C PHE A 28 5.58 -4.11 18.68
N PHE A 29 5.94 -3.94 17.40
CA PHE A 29 6.54 -5.01 16.62
C PHE A 29 7.93 -5.41 17.14
N ASP A 30 8.75 -4.45 17.59
CA ASP A 30 10.08 -4.73 18.17
C ASP A 30 10.01 -5.48 19.50
N ARG A 31 9.11 -5.06 20.40
CA ARG A 31 9.08 -5.54 21.77
C ARG A 31 8.13 -6.72 22.02
N LEU A 32 7.02 -6.82 21.29
CA LEU A 32 6.04 -7.89 21.51
C LEU A 32 6.12 -8.98 20.43
N LEU A 33 6.10 -8.60 19.15
CA LEU A 33 5.95 -9.60 18.08
C LEU A 33 7.26 -10.31 17.72
N TYR A 34 8.38 -9.57 17.65
CA TYR A 34 9.67 -10.09 17.22
C TYR A 34 10.65 -10.41 18.37
N ARG A 35 10.19 -10.34 19.62
CA ARG A 35 11.03 -10.62 20.79
C ARG A 35 11.60 -12.03 20.75
N ASP A 36 10.74 -12.99 20.43
CA ASP A 36 11.02 -14.43 20.44
C ASP A 36 11.11 -15.02 19.01
N TYR A 37 11.13 -14.16 17.99
CA TYR A 37 11.29 -14.63 16.60
C TYR A 37 12.77 -14.85 16.29
N GLU A 38 13.12 -16.10 15.96
CA GLU A 38 14.50 -16.53 15.67
C GLU A 38 15.11 -15.83 14.45
N VAL A 39 14.27 -15.33 13.52
CA VAL A 39 14.71 -14.66 12.30
C VAL A 39 14.36 -13.17 12.35
N LYS A 40 15.27 -12.35 12.90
CA LYS A 40 15.14 -10.89 13.00
C LYS A 40 15.50 -10.20 11.69
N GLN A 41 14.60 -10.27 10.72
CA GLN A 41 14.73 -9.51 9.47
C GLN A 41 14.15 -8.10 9.61
N ARG A 42 15.02 -7.12 9.89
CA ARG A 42 14.65 -5.68 10.08
C ARG A 42 13.76 -5.11 8.97
N HIS A 43 13.91 -5.58 7.73
CA HIS A 43 13.10 -5.12 6.60
C HIS A 43 11.64 -5.56 6.71
N ILE A 44 11.37 -6.78 7.18
CA ILE A 44 10.00 -7.28 7.38
C ILE A 44 9.34 -6.53 8.53
N GLN A 45 10.08 -6.29 9.61
CA GLN A 45 9.59 -5.52 10.75
C GLN A 45 9.22 -4.08 10.37
N LEU A 46 10.07 -3.41 9.58
CA LEU A 46 9.76 -2.08 9.04
C LEU A 46 8.52 -2.12 8.14
N LEU A 47 8.40 -3.13 7.27
CA LEU A 47 7.26 -3.30 6.38
C LEU A 47 5.95 -3.44 7.17
N PHE A 48 5.90 -4.32 8.19
CA PHE A 48 4.72 -4.45 9.04
C PHE A 48 4.39 -3.17 9.81
N SER A 49 5.40 -2.49 10.36
CA SER A 49 5.18 -1.22 11.05
C SER A 49 4.61 -0.17 10.11
N LEU A 50 5.13 -0.05 8.88
CA LEU A 50 4.66 0.91 7.88
C LEU A 50 3.23 0.60 7.44
N THR A 51 2.91 -0.67 7.18
CA THR A 51 1.54 -1.10 6.82
C THR A 51 0.56 -0.72 7.93
N PHE A 52 0.91 -1.05 9.17
CA PHE A 52 0.06 -0.76 10.32
C PHE A 52 -0.15 0.74 10.51
N THR A 53 0.90 1.56 10.40
CA THR A 53 0.80 3.01 10.49
C THR A 53 -0.08 3.58 9.38
N ALA A 54 0.13 3.17 8.13
CA ALA A 54 -0.68 3.64 7.01
C ALA A 54 -2.16 3.21 7.16
N SER A 55 -2.43 2.00 7.63
CA SER A 55 -3.80 1.54 7.94
C SER A 55 -4.44 2.35 9.08
N SER A 56 -3.68 2.64 10.15
CA SER A 56 -4.15 3.45 11.28
C SER A 56 -4.42 4.90 10.85
N SER A 57 -3.54 5.48 10.03
CA SER A 57 -3.68 6.83 9.47
C SER A 57 -4.92 6.95 8.59
N LEU A 58 -5.18 5.97 7.71
CA LEU A 58 -6.42 5.93 6.93
C LEU A 58 -7.67 5.81 7.80
N PHE A 59 -7.62 5.03 8.88
CA PHE A 59 -8.75 4.88 9.79
C PHE A 59 -9.03 6.18 10.55
N GLU A 60 -7.99 6.87 11.02
CA GLU A 60 -8.10 8.18 11.65
C GLU A 60 -8.69 9.22 10.68
N LEU A 61 -8.21 9.24 9.43
CA LEU A 61 -8.73 10.10 8.37
C LEU A 61 -10.20 9.78 8.03
N LEU A 62 -10.57 8.51 8.00
CA LEU A 62 -11.95 8.07 7.78
C LEU A 62 -12.87 8.62 8.89
N ILE A 63 -12.47 8.47 10.16
CA ILE A 63 -13.24 9.01 11.29
C ILE A 63 -13.34 10.53 11.19
N ALA A 64 -12.23 11.21 10.92
CA ALA A 64 -12.21 12.68 10.78
C ALA A 64 -13.11 13.18 9.64
N THR A 65 -13.17 12.43 8.54
CA THR A 65 -14.05 12.71 7.39
C THR A 65 -15.51 12.55 7.79
N LEU A 66 -15.87 11.46 8.46
CA LEU A 66 -17.24 11.21 8.92
C LEU A 66 -17.68 12.24 9.97
N ALA A 67 -16.76 12.72 10.80
CA ALA A 67 -17.01 13.74 11.82
C ALA A 67 -17.02 15.19 11.27
N GLY A 68 -16.59 15.42 10.02
CA GLY A 68 -16.46 16.76 9.45
C GLY A 68 -15.44 17.64 10.17
N ALA A 69 -14.46 17.04 10.86
CA ALA A 69 -13.53 17.76 11.75
C ALA A 69 -12.31 18.35 11.03
N LEU A 70 -12.01 17.88 9.81
CA LEU A 70 -10.83 18.25 9.04
C LEU A 70 -11.17 18.97 7.74
N GLU A 71 -10.30 19.90 7.33
CA GLU A 71 -10.39 20.58 6.04
C GLU A 71 -10.44 19.54 4.88
N PRO A 72 -11.43 19.61 3.97
CA PRO A 72 -11.61 18.61 2.91
C PRO A 72 -10.37 18.43 2.02
N ARG A 73 -9.62 19.52 1.79
CA ARG A 73 -8.43 19.52 0.95
C ARG A 73 -7.26 18.77 1.59
N LEU A 74 -7.04 18.96 2.90
CA LEU A 74 -6.01 18.23 3.66
C LEU A 74 -6.33 16.75 3.72
N CYS A 75 -7.61 16.43 3.98
CA CYS A 75 -8.10 15.07 4.01
C CYS A 75 -7.89 14.34 2.68
N ALA A 76 -8.25 14.95 1.55
CA ALA A 76 -8.08 14.36 0.22
C ALA A 76 -6.61 14.06 -0.12
N ILE A 77 -5.70 14.95 0.26
CA ILE A 77 -4.26 14.76 0.05
C ILE A 77 -3.75 13.62 0.94
N ALA A 78 -4.05 13.65 2.24
CA ALA A 78 -3.61 12.63 3.19
C ALA A 78 -4.14 11.23 2.81
N TRP A 79 -5.42 11.15 2.42
CA TRP A 79 -6.04 9.93 1.92
C TRP A 79 -5.31 9.38 0.69
N SER A 80 -5.01 10.25 -0.28
CA SER A 80 -4.30 9.85 -1.49
C SER A 80 -2.92 9.30 -1.15
N VAL A 81 -2.17 9.98 -0.28
CA VAL A 81 -0.83 9.57 0.14
C VAL A 81 -0.87 8.22 0.85
N ASP A 82 -1.72 8.03 1.85
CA ASP A 82 -1.77 6.77 2.59
C ASP A 82 -2.26 5.61 1.71
N HIS A 83 -3.22 5.86 0.81
CA HIS A 83 -3.71 4.85 -0.13
C HIS A 83 -2.61 4.41 -1.11
N TRP A 84 -1.90 5.36 -1.72
CA TRP A 84 -0.76 5.05 -2.58
C TRP A 84 0.35 4.34 -1.82
N THR A 85 0.57 4.71 -0.55
CA THR A 85 1.56 4.06 0.32
C THR A 85 1.21 2.59 0.55
N LEU A 86 -0.04 2.27 0.89
CA LEU A 86 -0.48 0.88 1.05
C LEU A 86 -0.38 0.09 -0.25
N ILE A 87 -0.77 0.66 -1.38
CA ILE A 87 -0.63 0.01 -2.69
C ILE A 87 0.84 -0.28 -2.97
N ALA A 88 1.74 0.70 -2.80
CA ALA A 88 3.17 0.50 -3.03
C ALA A 88 3.73 -0.58 -2.08
N LEU A 89 3.31 -0.60 -0.83
CA LEU A 89 3.78 -1.55 0.15
C LEU A 89 3.33 -2.99 -0.18
N ALA A 90 2.08 -3.14 -0.60
CA ALA A 90 1.50 -4.43 -0.95
C ALA A 90 1.95 -4.96 -2.33
N TYR A 91 1.98 -4.10 -3.35
CA TYR A 91 2.23 -4.52 -4.74
C TYR A 91 3.68 -4.39 -5.19
N VAL A 92 4.51 -3.62 -4.50
CA VAL A 92 5.93 -3.46 -4.85
C VAL A 92 6.81 -4.12 -3.80
N LEU A 93 6.65 -3.75 -2.54
CA LEU A 93 7.54 -4.22 -1.47
C LEU A 93 7.35 -5.70 -1.16
N LEU A 94 6.12 -6.19 -1.14
CA LEU A 94 5.80 -7.59 -0.86
C LEU A 94 6.39 -8.57 -1.89
N PRO A 95 6.18 -8.41 -3.22
CA PRO A 95 6.82 -9.28 -4.21
C PRO A 95 8.34 -9.12 -4.22
N PHE A 96 8.85 -7.90 -4.01
CA PHE A 96 10.30 -7.67 -3.87
C PHE A 96 10.89 -8.47 -2.71
N CYS A 97 10.26 -8.41 -1.52
CA CYS A 97 10.66 -9.19 -0.36
C CYS A 97 10.59 -10.69 -0.62
N PHE A 98 9.54 -11.18 -1.27
CA PHE A 98 9.35 -12.59 -1.58
C PHE A 98 10.44 -13.15 -2.51
N VAL A 99 10.82 -12.38 -3.53
CA VAL A 99 11.87 -12.78 -4.47
C VAL A 99 13.24 -12.70 -3.79
N TRP A 100 13.47 -11.65 -2.99
CA TRP A 100 14.70 -11.49 -2.23
C TRP A 100 14.93 -12.64 -1.24
N THR A 101 13.91 -13.06 -0.49
CA THR A 101 14.04 -14.19 0.45
C THR A 101 14.23 -15.50 -0.29
N SER A 102 13.47 -15.74 -1.37
CA SER A 102 13.58 -16.93 -2.22
C SER A 102 14.97 -17.09 -2.84
N VAL A 103 15.52 -16.03 -3.43
CA VAL A 103 16.86 -16.06 -4.05
C VAL A 103 17.96 -16.24 -3.01
N ARG A 104 17.85 -15.60 -1.84
CA ARG A 104 18.84 -15.82 -0.76
C ARG A 104 18.84 -17.25 -0.22
N MET A 105 17.68 -17.90 -0.18
CA MET A 105 17.58 -19.31 0.23
C MET A 105 18.20 -20.25 -0.82
N MET A 106 17.97 -20.00 -2.11
CA MET A 106 18.47 -20.89 -3.17
C MET A 106 19.93 -20.65 -3.57
N TRP A 107 20.45 -19.41 -3.46
CA TRP A 107 21.68 -19.00 -4.15
C TRP A 107 22.76 -18.37 -3.25
N PHE A 108 22.98 -18.96 -2.07
CA PHE A 108 24.18 -18.78 -1.22
C PHE A 108 24.78 -17.34 -1.17
N GLY A 109 23.93 -16.33 -0.99
CA GLY A 109 24.37 -14.99 -0.55
C GLY A 109 24.89 -14.00 -1.61
N SER A 110 24.76 -14.25 -2.92
CA SER A 110 25.13 -13.24 -3.93
C SER A 110 24.13 -12.07 -3.95
N ARG A 111 24.46 -10.98 -3.22
CA ARG A 111 23.61 -9.79 -3.06
C ARG A 111 23.22 -9.14 -4.39
N ARG A 112 24.11 -9.16 -5.38
CA ARG A 112 23.86 -8.52 -6.70
C ARG A 112 22.85 -9.28 -7.53
N PHE A 113 22.91 -10.61 -7.52
CA PHE A 113 21.96 -11.46 -8.25
C PHE A 113 20.56 -11.41 -7.61
N SER A 114 20.51 -11.40 -6.28
CA SER A 114 19.26 -11.22 -5.53
C SER A 114 18.59 -9.87 -5.80
N ALA A 115 19.37 -8.80 -5.93
CA ALA A 115 18.84 -7.49 -6.30
C ALA A 115 18.32 -7.47 -7.73
N LEU A 116 19.09 -8.03 -8.68
CA LEU A 116 18.70 -8.09 -10.09
C LEU A 116 17.42 -8.90 -10.31
N CYS A 117 17.33 -10.11 -9.74
CA CYS A 117 16.12 -10.94 -9.81
C CYS A 117 14.92 -10.27 -9.13
N ALA A 118 15.12 -9.60 -8.00
CA ALA A 118 14.03 -8.87 -7.35
C ALA A 118 13.56 -7.67 -8.19
N THR A 119 14.49 -6.95 -8.83
CA THR A 119 14.14 -5.83 -9.73
C THR A 119 13.49 -6.27 -11.03
N THR A 120 13.78 -7.48 -11.56
CA THR A 120 13.12 -8.00 -12.77
C THR A 120 11.81 -8.71 -12.48
N ALA A 121 11.67 -9.32 -11.30
CA ALA A 121 10.45 -10.01 -10.90
C ALA A 121 9.29 -9.05 -10.60
N VAL A 122 9.57 -7.85 -10.08
CA VAL A 122 8.54 -6.82 -9.86
C VAL A 122 7.80 -6.44 -11.15
N PRO A 123 8.46 -5.99 -12.25
CA PRO A 123 7.76 -5.67 -13.49
C PRO A 123 7.11 -6.90 -14.13
N ALA A 124 7.69 -8.10 -13.98
CA ALA A 124 7.06 -9.33 -14.44
C ALA A 124 5.74 -9.62 -13.71
N PHE A 125 5.71 -9.44 -12.39
CA PHE A 125 4.49 -9.55 -11.59
C PHE A 125 3.43 -8.53 -12.02
N TRP A 126 3.82 -7.28 -12.21
CA TRP A 126 2.92 -6.24 -12.73
C TRP A 126 2.40 -6.55 -14.14
N TYR A 127 3.23 -7.15 -15.00
CA TYR A 127 2.81 -7.60 -16.33
C TYR A 127 1.77 -8.71 -16.27
N VAL A 128 1.92 -9.68 -15.36
CA VAL A 128 0.93 -10.74 -15.15
C VAL A 128 -0.39 -10.18 -14.60
N VAL A 129 -0.33 -9.24 -13.67
CA VAL A 129 -1.53 -8.55 -13.14
C VAL A 129 -2.24 -7.79 -14.26
N PHE A 130 -1.50 -7.04 -15.08
CA PHE A 130 -2.06 -6.34 -16.24
C PHE A 130 -2.70 -7.31 -17.25
N LEU A 131 -2.02 -8.41 -17.57
CA LEU A 131 -2.55 -9.45 -18.45
C LEU A 131 -3.81 -10.08 -17.88
N SER A 132 -3.86 -10.34 -16.57
CA SER A 132 -5.06 -10.85 -15.91
C SER A 132 -6.24 -9.88 -15.97
N GLY A 133 -5.98 -8.57 -15.83
CA GLY A 133 -6.99 -7.54 -16.03
C GLY A 133 -7.51 -7.49 -17.46
N ALA A 134 -6.62 -7.61 -18.45
CA ALA A 134 -6.99 -7.69 -19.86
C ALA A 134 -7.82 -8.95 -20.18
N LEU A 135 -7.49 -10.10 -19.60
CA LEU A 135 -8.24 -11.36 -19.77
C LEU A 135 -9.64 -11.33 -19.14
N LEU A 136 -9.84 -10.52 -18.09
CA LEU A 136 -11.13 -10.38 -17.41
C LEU A 136 -12.05 -9.33 -18.06
N GLN A 137 -11.53 -8.43 -18.90
CA GLN A 137 -12.29 -7.30 -19.46
C GLN A 137 -12.90 -7.52 -20.85
N LEU A 138 -12.55 -8.60 -21.57
CA LEU A 138 -12.95 -8.76 -22.98
C LEU A 138 -14.17 -9.67 -23.19
N ASP A 139 -14.25 -10.85 -22.57
CA ASP A 139 -15.32 -11.81 -22.92
C ASP A 139 -16.68 -11.54 -22.25
N SER A 140 -16.72 -11.02 -21.02
CA SER A 140 -18.00 -10.92 -20.28
C SER A 140 -18.78 -9.62 -20.52
N LEU A 141 -18.10 -8.55 -20.93
CA LEU A 141 -18.70 -7.21 -21.06
C LEU A 141 -19.28 -6.97 -22.46
N GLU A 142 -18.67 -7.53 -23.51
CA GLU A 142 -19.24 -7.53 -24.87
C GLU A 142 -20.53 -8.35 -24.95
N ILE A 143 -20.55 -9.58 -24.41
CA ILE A 143 -21.74 -10.45 -24.42
C ILE A 143 -22.92 -9.82 -23.65
N SER A 144 -22.65 -9.19 -22.49
CA SER A 144 -23.70 -8.53 -21.72
C SER A 144 -24.16 -7.22 -22.36
N ALA A 145 -23.29 -6.46 -23.01
CA ALA A 145 -23.66 -5.21 -23.69
C ALA A 145 -24.51 -5.49 -24.94
N ASP A 146 -24.14 -6.48 -25.74
CA ASP A 146 -24.91 -6.88 -26.93
C ASP A 146 -26.30 -7.42 -26.56
N LEU A 147 -26.41 -8.22 -25.50
CA LEU A 147 -27.71 -8.69 -25.00
C LEU A 147 -28.56 -7.57 -24.39
N LEU A 148 -27.94 -6.56 -23.77
CA LEU A 148 -28.66 -5.41 -23.22
C LEU A 148 -29.17 -4.49 -24.33
N VAL A 149 -28.35 -4.21 -25.34
CA VAL A 149 -28.74 -3.42 -26.53
C VAL A 149 -29.84 -4.14 -27.32
N ALA A 150 -29.74 -5.47 -27.49
CA ALA A 150 -30.77 -6.27 -28.13
C ALA A 150 -32.11 -6.28 -27.37
N ARG A 151 -32.09 -6.05 -26.05
CA ARG A 151 -33.30 -6.02 -25.19
C ARG A 151 -33.92 -4.63 -25.06
N ILE A 152 -33.15 -3.56 -25.28
CA ILE A 152 -33.61 -2.16 -25.21
C ILE A 152 -33.98 -1.63 -26.60
N GLY A 153 -33.49 -2.26 -27.68
CA GLY A 153 -33.79 -1.92 -29.07
C GLY A 153 -35.14 -2.42 -29.60
N VAL A 154 -36.12 -2.71 -28.74
CA VAL A 154 -37.53 -3.03 -29.09
C VAL A 154 -38.45 -1.97 -28.52
#